data_AF-A0A946WHJ1-F1
#
_entry.id   AF-A0A946WHJ1-F1
#
_cell.length_a   1.000
_cell.length_b   1.000
_cell.length_c   1.000
_cell.angle_alpha   90.00
_cell.angle_beta   90.00
_cell.angle_gamma   90.00
#
_symmetry.space_group_name_H-M   'P 1'
#
loop_
_entity.id
_entity.type
_entity.pdbx_description
1 polymer ?
#
loop_
_entity_poly.entity_id
_entity_poly.type
_entity_poly.pdbx_seq_one_letter_code
_entity_poly.pdbx_strand_id
1 'polypeptide(L)'
;MNWTIKPLLFLLICSHLFSGEYSIKDSYNSLFESSFPIHATLHINNLIRKGATELTDEEKERLSEIGLSFKGNKIISVKPTDLDQYYETDHFRIHFTLDESSNDAVENEDYVVSMGEVFENVWSFHIDSMGFDPPPINSNNNHDLYEIYLLYLSPQYFGVTHGVPNGSSCHGYIEMRNSYSATQFNDHTELENIQVTAVHEFFHAIQFGYNCYEEFWYMEATATWSEDE
;
A
#
# COMPACT_ATOMS: atom_id res chain seq x y z
N MET A 1 -7.39 21.90 -13.47
CA MET A 1 -8.46 21.64 -12.48
C MET A 1 -7.86 22.02 -11.15
N ASN A 2 -8.33 23.09 -10.51
CA ASN A 2 -7.77 23.52 -9.22
C ASN A 2 -8.22 22.52 -8.17
N TRP A 3 -7.30 21.66 -7.75
CA TRP A 3 -7.41 20.89 -6.52
C TRP A 3 -7.34 21.89 -5.38
N THR A 4 -8.49 22.42 -5.00
CA THR A 4 -8.68 22.82 -3.61
C THR A 4 -9.46 21.68 -3.01
N ILE A 5 -8.73 20.66 -2.55
CA ILE A 5 -9.27 19.75 -1.55
C ILE A 5 -9.68 20.68 -0.40
N LYS A 6 -10.98 20.89 -0.23
CA LYS A 6 -11.48 21.51 1.01
C LYS A 6 -10.88 20.67 2.13
N PRO A 7 -10.33 21.26 3.21
CA PRO A 7 -9.54 20.52 4.19
C PRO A 7 -10.37 19.33 4.63
N LEU A 8 -10.04 18.15 4.11
CA LEU A 8 -10.81 16.94 4.31
C LEU A 8 -10.28 16.44 5.64
N LEU A 9 -10.93 17.00 6.66
CA LEU A 9 -10.81 16.75 8.07
C LEU A 9 -10.11 15.42 8.40
N PHE A 10 -8.80 15.51 8.70
CA PHE A 10 -8.06 14.59 9.55
C PHE A 10 -8.35 13.10 9.29
N LEU A 11 -7.54 12.44 8.47
CA LEU A 11 -7.15 11.07 8.79
C LEU A 11 -6.46 11.12 10.15
N LEU A 12 -7.26 10.98 11.21
CA LEU A 12 -6.79 10.66 12.55
C LEU A 12 -6.41 9.18 12.55
N ILE A 13 -5.52 8.77 11.64
CA ILE A 13 -4.52 7.80 12.03
C ILE A 13 -3.76 8.56 13.12
N CYS A 14 -3.92 8.14 14.37
CA CYS A 14 -2.92 8.44 15.38
C CYS A 14 -1.61 7.84 14.85
N SER A 15 -0.93 8.55 13.94
CA SER A 15 0.50 8.44 13.78
C SER A 15 1.00 8.85 15.14
N HIS A 16 1.16 7.87 16.01
CA HIS A 16 1.98 8.02 17.17
C HIS A 16 3.37 8.32 16.59
N LEU A 17 3.64 9.61 16.38
CA LEU A 17 4.91 10.20 15.96
C LEU A 17 5.91 10.01 17.12
N PHE A 18 6.08 8.76 17.54
CA PHE A 18 7.19 8.38 18.39
C PHE A 18 8.36 8.17 17.45
N SER A 19 9.45 8.87 17.73
CA SER A 19 10.75 8.71 17.06
C SER A 19 11.41 7.35 17.36
N GLY A 20 10.64 6.34 17.78
CA GLY A 20 11.13 5.03 18.14
C GLY A 20 10.86 4.07 16.99
N GLU A 21 11.89 3.38 16.53
CA GLU A 21 11.70 2.26 15.62
C GLU A 21 10.82 1.19 16.28
N TYR A 22 9.81 0.70 15.54
CA TYR A 22 9.02 -0.44 15.98
C TYR A 22 9.89 -1.71 16.02
N SER A 23 9.73 -2.52 17.07
CA SER A 23 10.33 -3.86 17.10
C SER A 23 9.63 -4.78 16.08
N ILE A 24 10.25 -5.93 15.81
CA ILE A 24 9.63 -6.97 14.97
C ILE A 24 8.31 -7.40 15.62
N LYS A 25 8.33 -7.61 16.95
CA LYS A 25 7.15 -8.05 17.69
C LYS A 25 6.03 -7.00 17.72
N ASP A 26 6.35 -5.72 17.87
CA ASP A 26 5.35 -4.65 17.83
C ASP A 26 4.65 -4.61 16.47
N SER A 27 5.42 -4.72 15.39
CA SER A 27 4.84 -4.71 14.03
C SER A 27 3.97 -5.93 13.76
N TYR A 28 4.41 -7.10 14.21
CA TYR A 28 3.59 -8.31 14.12
C TYR A 28 2.27 -8.15 14.89
N ASN A 29 2.34 -7.69 16.15
CA ASN A 29 1.13 -7.54 16.97
C ASN A 29 0.18 -6.48 16.39
N SER A 30 0.70 -5.37 15.84
CA SER A 30 -0.15 -4.41 15.12
C SER A 30 -0.91 -5.07 13.98
N LEU A 31 -0.24 -5.86 13.14
CA LEU A 31 -0.84 -6.51 11.96
C LEU A 31 -1.88 -7.60 12.32
N PHE A 32 -1.65 -8.35 13.40
CA PHE A 32 -2.44 -9.55 13.69
C PHE A 32 -3.35 -9.45 14.93
N GLU A 33 -3.15 -8.47 15.80
CA GLU A 33 -3.85 -8.33 17.08
C GLU A 33 -4.61 -7.01 17.22
N SER A 34 -4.39 -6.04 16.32
CA SER A 34 -5.11 -4.76 16.38
C SER A 34 -6.59 -4.91 16.06
N SER A 35 -7.42 -4.28 16.88
CA SER A 35 -8.86 -4.11 16.62
C SER A 35 -9.21 -2.75 16.00
N PHE A 36 -8.22 -1.89 15.77
CA PHE A 36 -8.38 -0.54 15.23
C PHE A 36 -7.68 -0.41 13.88
N PRO A 37 -8.07 0.55 13.03
CA PRO A 37 -7.34 0.85 11.81
C PRO A 37 -5.85 1.09 12.11
N ILE A 38 -4.99 0.53 11.26
CA ILE A 38 -3.54 0.70 11.34
C ILE A 38 -3.00 1.09 9.98
N HIS A 39 -1.83 1.71 10.00
CA HIS A 39 -1.05 1.89 8.78
C HIS A 39 -0.17 0.66 8.53
N ALA A 40 -0.60 -0.20 7.61
CA ALA A 40 0.00 -1.53 7.42
C ALA A 40 1.34 -1.49 6.67
N THR A 41 1.52 -0.54 5.75
CA THR A 41 2.77 -0.35 4.98
C THR A 41 3.98 -0.25 5.91
N LEU A 42 3.91 0.57 6.96
CA LEU A 42 4.97 0.68 7.96
C LEU A 42 5.33 -0.69 8.57
N HIS A 43 4.33 -1.41 9.08
CA HIS A 43 4.56 -2.65 9.84
C HIS A 43 5.03 -3.79 8.94
N ILE A 44 4.44 -3.93 7.75
CA ILE A 44 4.85 -4.92 6.75
C ILE A 44 6.29 -4.67 6.32
N ASN A 45 6.64 -3.44 5.99
CA ASN A 45 8.00 -3.12 5.55
C ASN A 45 9.00 -3.23 6.71
N ASN A 46 8.62 -2.97 7.96
CA ASN A 46 9.49 -3.23 9.10
C ASN A 46 9.83 -4.73 9.23
N LEU A 47 8.84 -5.61 9.06
CA LEU A 47 9.06 -7.06 9.03
C LEU A 47 9.94 -7.49 7.84
N ILE A 48 9.75 -6.92 6.65
CA ILE A 48 10.60 -7.20 5.49
C ILE A 48 12.05 -6.77 5.73
N ARG A 49 12.26 -5.57 6.31
CA ARG A 49 13.59 -5.01 6.59
C ARG A 49 14.32 -5.78 7.69
N LYS A 50 13.64 -6.10 8.79
CA LYS A 50 14.25 -6.68 10.01
C LYS A 50 14.19 -8.20 10.07
N GLY A 51 13.27 -8.82 9.32
CA GLY A 51 13.07 -10.27 9.30
C GLY A 51 12.24 -10.79 10.47
N ALA A 52 12.36 -12.09 10.75
CA ALA A 52 11.51 -12.84 11.67
C ALA A 52 12.24 -13.36 12.92
N THR A 53 13.34 -12.73 13.34
CA THR A 53 14.18 -13.25 14.44
C THR A 53 13.48 -13.32 15.79
N GLU A 54 12.48 -12.47 16.01
CA GLU A 54 11.70 -12.41 17.25
C GLU A 54 10.37 -13.18 17.17
N LEU A 55 10.04 -13.75 16.01
CA LEU A 55 8.78 -14.44 15.79
C LEU A 55 8.90 -15.93 16.09
N THR A 56 7.85 -16.50 16.69
CA THR A 56 7.70 -17.96 16.84
C THR A 56 7.43 -18.61 15.47
N ASP A 57 7.56 -19.94 15.38
CA ASP A 57 7.26 -20.64 14.12
C ASP A 57 5.77 -20.54 13.76
N GLU A 58 4.88 -20.60 14.76
CA GLU A 58 3.44 -20.37 14.59
C GLU A 58 3.15 -18.95 14.05
N GLU A 59 3.85 -17.93 14.57
CA GLU A 59 3.70 -16.56 14.11
C GLU A 59 4.20 -16.37 12.68
N LYS A 60 5.30 -17.03 12.31
CA LYS A 60 5.84 -17.02 10.95
C LYS A 60 4.89 -17.67 9.94
N GLU A 61 4.21 -18.75 10.32
CA GLU A 61 3.23 -19.41 9.46
C GLU A 61 2.06 -18.47 9.12
N ARG A 62 1.60 -17.65 10.08
CA ARG A 62 0.53 -16.68 9.85
C ARG A 62 0.90 -15.54 8.88
N LEU A 63 2.18 -15.32 8.60
CA LEU A 63 2.61 -14.29 7.64
C LEU A 63 1.99 -14.48 6.25
N SER A 64 1.67 -15.72 5.85
CA SER A 64 1.01 -15.98 4.58
C SER A 64 -0.42 -15.43 4.50
N GLU A 65 -1.07 -15.17 5.63
CA GLU A 65 -2.41 -14.56 5.68
C GLU A 65 -2.40 -13.11 5.16
N ILE A 66 -1.24 -12.46 5.12
CA ILE A 66 -1.07 -11.05 4.73
C ILE A 66 -0.08 -10.88 3.57
N GLY A 67 0.03 -11.88 2.70
CA GLY A 67 0.87 -11.79 1.50
C GLY A 67 2.38 -11.81 1.78
N LEU A 68 2.82 -12.33 2.94
CA LEU A 68 4.22 -12.46 3.28
C LEU A 68 4.64 -13.94 3.35
N SER A 69 5.90 -14.22 3.01
CA SER A 69 6.51 -15.53 3.23
C SER A 69 7.88 -15.38 3.87
N PHE A 70 8.40 -16.48 4.42
CA PHE A 70 9.69 -16.46 5.09
C PHE A 70 10.61 -17.60 4.62
N LYS A 71 11.91 -17.34 4.64
CA LYS A 71 12.96 -18.34 4.45
C LYS A 71 14.02 -18.17 5.53
N GLY A 72 14.00 -19.04 6.53
CA GLY A 72 14.74 -18.82 7.76
C GLY A 72 14.20 -17.59 8.48
N ASN A 73 15.03 -16.56 8.66
CA ASN A 73 14.60 -15.28 9.25
C ASN A 73 14.32 -14.19 8.21
N LYS A 74 14.56 -14.43 6.92
CA LYS A 74 14.25 -13.44 5.88
C LYS A 74 12.75 -13.50 5.58
N ILE A 75 12.09 -12.34 5.60
CA ILE A 75 10.72 -12.16 5.14
C ILE A 75 10.75 -11.57 3.73
N ILE A 76 9.86 -12.02 2.86
CA ILE A 76 9.65 -11.48 1.51
C ILE A 76 8.16 -11.28 1.25
N SER A 77 7.83 -10.25 0.48
CA SER A 77 6.47 -10.07 -0.04
C SER A 77 6.20 -11.04 -1.18
N VAL A 78 4.99 -11.54 -1.22
CA VAL A 78 4.48 -12.46 -2.23
C VAL A 78 3.38 -11.71 -2.97
N LYS A 79 3.61 -11.45 -4.26
CA LYS A 79 2.58 -10.86 -5.13
C LYS A 79 1.36 -11.79 -5.21
N PRO A 80 0.13 -11.25 -5.23
CA PRO A 80 -1.06 -12.02 -5.54
C PRO A 80 -0.93 -12.73 -6.91
N THR A 81 -1.45 -13.95 -7.01
CA THR A 81 -1.34 -14.77 -8.24
C THR A 81 -2.68 -15.27 -8.76
N ASP A 82 -3.75 -14.98 -8.03
CA ASP A 82 -5.13 -15.42 -8.23
C ASP A 82 -6.02 -14.35 -8.87
N LEU A 83 -5.48 -13.14 -9.11
CA LEU A 83 -6.13 -12.12 -9.92
C LEU A 83 -5.97 -12.43 -11.41
N ASP A 84 -7.06 -12.76 -12.08
CA ASP A 84 -7.09 -13.29 -13.45
C ASP A 84 -7.17 -12.21 -14.54
N GLN A 85 -7.38 -10.95 -14.16
CA GLN A 85 -7.53 -9.82 -15.07
C GLN A 85 -6.60 -8.67 -14.71
N TYR A 86 -6.37 -7.79 -15.68
CA TYR A 86 -5.68 -6.53 -15.47
C TYR A 86 -6.20 -5.42 -16.39
N TYR A 87 -6.11 -4.19 -15.92
CA TYR A 87 -6.39 -2.95 -16.65
C TYR A 87 -5.11 -2.10 -16.69
N GLU A 88 -4.77 -1.53 -17.84
CA GLU A 88 -3.55 -0.73 -18.01
C GLU A 88 -3.91 0.72 -18.31
N THR A 89 -3.13 1.61 -17.70
CA THR A 89 -3.10 3.05 -17.99
C THR A 89 -1.73 3.41 -18.57
N ASP A 90 -1.43 4.70 -18.69
CA ASP A 90 -0.14 5.16 -19.18
C ASP A 90 1.02 4.75 -18.25
N HIS A 91 0.79 4.73 -16.93
CA HIS A 91 1.83 4.47 -15.94
C HIS A 91 1.59 3.23 -15.05
N PHE A 92 0.38 2.67 -15.06
CA PHE A 92 0.00 1.62 -14.12
C PHE A 92 -0.59 0.38 -14.79
N ARG A 93 -0.36 -0.79 -14.17
CA ARG A 93 -1.10 -2.02 -14.41
C ARG A 93 -1.85 -2.38 -13.13
N ILE A 94 -3.18 -2.42 -13.20
CA ILE A 94 -4.07 -2.73 -12.10
C ILE A 94 -4.57 -4.16 -12.27
N HIS A 95 -4.17 -5.06 -11.38
CA HIS A 95 -4.62 -6.44 -11.32
C HIS A 95 -5.91 -6.55 -10.51
N PHE A 96 -6.87 -7.33 -11.00
CA PHE A 96 -8.17 -7.53 -10.34
C PHE A 96 -8.78 -8.87 -10.76
N THR A 97 -9.90 -9.23 -10.13
CA THR A 97 -10.77 -10.32 -10.58
C THR A 97 -12.23 -9.88 -10.49
N LEU A 98 -13.06 -10.41 -11.39
CA LEU A 98 -14.52 -10.30 -11.35
C LEU A 98 -15.18 -11.64 -11.00
N ASP A 99 -14.38 -12.65 -10.64
CA ASP A 99 -14.91 -13.93 -10.19
C ASP A 99 -15.56 -13.76 -8.81
N GLU A 100 -16.90 -13.64 -8.78
CA GLU A 100 -17.69 -13.49 -7.56
C GLU A 100 -17.49 -14.62 -6.52
N SER A 101 -16.84 -15.74 -6.89
CA SER A 101 -16.44 -16.78 -5.93
C SER A 101 -15.15 -16.47 -5.17
N SER A 102 -14.35 -15.52 -5.65
CA SER A 102 -13.17 -15.00 -4.98
C SER A 102 -13.54 -13.90 -3.97
N ASN A 103 -12.84 -13.86 -2.84
CA ASN A 103 -12.99 -12.76 -1.89
C ASN A 103 -12.42 -11.44 -2.45
N ASP A 104 -11.48 -11.53 -3.40
CA ASP A 104 -10.81 -10.37 -4.00
C ASP A 104 -11.60 -9.74 -5.16
N ALA A 105 -12.79 -10.28 -5.47
CA ALA A 105 -13.63 -9.77 -6.53
C ALA A 105 -13.96 -8.29 -6.31
N VAL A 106 -13.74 -7.46 -7.34
CA VAL A 106 -14.24 -6.08 -7.37
C VAL A 106 -15.69 -6.08 -7.86
N GLU A 107 -16.43 -5.00 -7.59
CA GLU A 107 -17.85 -4.93 -7.96
C GLU A 107 -18.07 -5.00 -9.49
N ASN A 108 -17.24 -4.29 -10.26
CA ASN A 108 -17.36 -4.17 -11.72
C ASN A 108 -16.09 -3.52 -12.32
N GLU A 109 -16.00 -3.48 -13.65
CA GLU A 109 -14.89 -2.82 -14.36
C GLU A 109 -14.82 -1.31 -14.12
N ASP A 110 -15.95 -0.63 -13.90
CA ASP A 110 -15.97 0.82 -13.65
C ASP A 110 -15.21 1.18 -12.36
N TYR A 111 -15.24 0.31 -11.34
CA TYR A 111 -14.42 0.44 -10.13
C TYR A 111 -12.92 0.47 -10.46
N VAL A 112 -12.47 -0.44 -11.33
CA VAL A 112 -11.07 -0.56 -11.76
C VAL A 112 -10.65 0.63 -12.61
N VAL A 113 -11.52 1.09 -13.52
CA VAL A 113 -11.27 2.28 -14.36
C VAL A 113 -11.15 3.52 -13.48
N SER A 114 -12.07 3.72 -12.53
CA SER A 114 -12.03 4.82 -11.57
C SER A 114 -10.73 4.82 -10.75
N MET A 115 -10.29 3.65 -10.28
CA MET A 115 -9.00 3.50 -9.59
C MET A 115 -7.83 3.94 -10.49
N GLY A 116 -7.80 3.50 -11.75
CA GLY A 116 -6.78 3.91 -12.72
C GLY A 116 -6.77 5.41 -12.98
N GLU A 117 -7.94 6.03 -13.14
CA GLU A 117 -8.05 7.49 -13.30
C GLU A 117 -7.51 8.25 -12.07
N VAL A 118 -7.78 7.76 -10.85
CA VAL A 118 -7.23 8.34 -9.63
C VAL A 118 -5.70 8.23 -9.62
N PHE A 119 -5.13 7.07 -9.90
CA PHE A 119 -3.68 6.88 -9.90
C PHE A 119 -2.96 7.71 -10.96
N GLU A 120 -3.56 7.90 -12.15
CA GLU A 120 -3.00 8.82 -13.17
C GLU A 120 -3.01 10.29 -12.69
N ASN A 121 -4.05 10.71 -11.96
CA ASN A 121 -4.04 12.03 -11.34
C ASN A 121 -2.96 12.15 -10.26
N VAL A 122 -2.80 11.12 -9.42
CA VAL A 122 -1.76 11.04 -8.38
C VAL A 122 -0.35 11.07 -9.00
N TRP A 123 -0.16 10.39 -10.13
CA TRP A 123 1.09 10.46 -10.90
C TRP A 123 1.37 11.87 -11.37
N SER A 124 0.40 12.53 -12.01
CA SER A 124 0.59 13.90 -12.51
C SER A 124 0.86 14.91 -11.39
N PHE A 125 0.26 14.71 -10.22
CA PHE A 125 0.56 15.50 -9.03
C PHE A 125 2.02 15.31 -8.58
N HIS A 126 2.45 14.08 -8.30
CA HIS A 126 3.78 13.82 -7.76
C HIS A 126 4.93 14.00 -8.76
N ILE A 127 4.77 13.43 -9.94
CA ILE A 127 5.85 13.32 -10.91
C ILE A 127 5.89 14.57 -11.78
N ASP A 128 4.79 14.90 -12.45
CA ASP A 128 4.79 16.02 -13.40
C ASP A 128 4.81 17.39 -12.72
N SER A 129 4.06 17.53 -11.62
CA SER A 129 3.88 18.84 -10.96
C SER A 129 4.93 19.10 -9.88
N MET A 130 5.23 18.12 -9.01
CA MET A 130 6.24 18.27 -7.95
C MET A 130 7.66 17.88 -8.39
N GLY A 131 7.81 17.12 -9.48
CA GLY A 131 9.11 16.77 -10.03
C GLY A 131 9.84 15.65 -9.29
N PHE A 132 9.12 14.80 -8.56
CA PHE A 132 9.70 13.57 -8.02
C PHE A 132 10.07 12.59 -9.14
N ASP A 133 11.06 11.75 -8.87
CA ASP A 133 11.41 10.65 -9.77
C ASP A 133 10.34 9.55 -9.66
N PRO A 134 9.96 8.92 -10.79
CA PRO A 134 9.08 7.76 -10.76
C PRO A 134 9.60 6.63 -9.87
N PRO A 135 8.71 5.90 -9.16
CA PRO A 135 9.14 4.76 -8.36
C PRO A 135 9.77 3.67 -9.24
N PRO A 136 10.81 2.95 -8.75
CA PRO A 136 11.43 1.87 -9.51
C PRO A 136 10.45 0.75 -9.84
N ILE A 137 10.39 0.38 -11.12
CA ILE A 137 9.64 -0.78 -11.60
C ILE A 137 10.43 -2.08 -11.37
N ASN A 138 9.71 -3.19 -11.20
CA ASN A 138 10.35 -4.50 -11.12
C ASN A 138 10.89 -4.92 -12.48
N SER A 139 12.22 -4.93 -12.65
CA SER A 139 12.88 -5.34 -13.91
C SER A 139 12.60 -6.78 -14.36
N ASN A 140 11.98 -7.62 -13.52
CA ASN A 140 11.56 -8.97 -13.89
C ASN A 140 10.16 -9.03 -14.50
N ASN A 141 9.40 -7.93 -14.45
CA ASN A 141 8.13 -7.84 -15.13
C ASN A 141 8.34 -7.81 -16.65
N ASN A 142 7.34 -8.25 -17.40
CA ASN A 142 7.36 -8.20 -18.87
C ASN A 142 6.78 -6.90 -19.44
N HIS A 143 6.65 -5.86 -18.61
CA HIS A 143 6.09 -4.55 -18.92
C HIS A 143 6.75 -3.49 -18.03
N ASP A 144 6.62 -2.22 -18.41
CA ASP A 144 7.25 -1.08 -17.74
C ASP A 144 6.25 -0.25 -16.91
N LEU A 145 5.17 -0.86 -16.44
CA LEU A 145 4.11 -0.20 -15.66
C LEU A 145 4.22 -0.55 -14.17
N TYR A 146 3.91 0.41 -13.30
CA TYR A 146 3.86 0.17 -11.85
C TYR A 146 2.62 -0.65 -11.49
N GLU A 147 2.78 -1.68 -10.64
CA GLU A 147 1.70 -2.63 -10.37
C GLU A 147 0.86 -2.23 -9.16
N ILE A 148 -0.46 -2.31 -9.33
CA ILE A 148 -1.46 -2.17 -8.28
C ILE A 148 -2.30 -3.44 -8.27
N TYR A 149 -2.62 -3.96 -7.10
CA TYR A 149 -3.46 -5.15 -6.92
C TYR A 149 -4.71 -4.79 -6.13
N LEU A 150 -5.89 -5.13 -6.67
CA LEU A 150 -7.17 -4.94 -5.99
C LEU A 150 -7.55 -6.22 -5.26
N LEU A 151 -7.56 -6.17 -3.92
CA LEU A 151 -7.67 -7.33 -3.06
C LEU A 151 -8.66 -7.08 -1.91
N TYR A 152 -9.18 -8.16 -1.35
CA TYR A 152 -9.74 -8.12 -0.01
C TYR A 152 -8.61 -7.98 1.01
N LEU A 153 -8.48 -6.78 1.56
CA LEU A 153 -7.55 -6.53 2.66
C LEU A 153 -8.21 -6.79 4.02
N SER A 154 -7.40 -6.80 5.08
CA SER A 154 -7.93 -6.72 6.45
C SER A 154 -8.88 -5.51 6.60
N PRO A 155 -9.96 -5.59 7.39
CA PRO A 155 -10.82 -4.44 7.68
C PRO A 155 -10.08 -3.27 8.34
N GLN A 156 -8.91 -3.51 8.93
CA GLN A 156 -8.08 -2.48 9.56
C GLN A 156 -7.21 -1.71 8.56
N TYR A 157 -7.15 -2.11 7.28
CA TYR A 157 -6.24 -1.53 6.29
C TYR A 157 -7.01 -0.71 5.24
N PHE A 158 -6.46 0.45 4.89
CA PHE A 158 -6.91 1.27 3.76
C PHE A 158 -6.17 0.89 2.47
N GLY A 159 -4.86 0.66 2.55
CA GLY A 159 -4.01 0.21 1.46
C GLY A 159 -2.67 -0.27 2.01
N VAL A 160 -1.84 -0.86 1.15
CA VAL A 160 -0.50 -1.31 1.52
C VAL A 160 0.47 -1.09 0.36
N THR A 161 1.62 -0.47 0.63
CA THR A 161 2.73 -0.40 -0.31
C THR A 161 3.82 -1.38 0.11
N HIS A 162 4.22 -2.26 -0.79
CA HIS A 162 5.28 -3.24 -0.55
C HIS A 162 6.61 -2.74 -1.13
N GLY A 163 7.61 -2.52 -0.27
CA GLY A 163 9.00 -2.28 -0.67
C GLY A 163 9.80 -3.57 -0.72
N VAL A 164 10.29 -3.95 -1.90
CA VAL A 164 11.17 -5.11 -2.11
C VAL A 164 12.62 -4.63 -2.26
N PRO A 165 13.51 -4.88 -1.26
CA PRO A 165 14.85 -4.34 -1.26
C PRO A 165 15.69 -4.72 -2.48
N ASN A 166 16.23 -3.71 -3.15
CA ASN A 166 17.17 -3.83 -4.26
C ASN A 166 18.31 -2.81 -4.09
N GLY A 167 19.29 -3.16 -3.24
CA GLY A 167 20.34 -2.23 -2.84
C GLY A 167 19.82 -1.19 -1.85
N SER A 168 20.11 0.10 -2.09
CA SER A 168 19.62 1.21 -1.26
C SER A 168 18.18 1.62 -1.58
N SER A 169 17.68 1.28 -2.76
CA SER A 169 16.31 1.56 -3.21
C SER A 169 15.43 0.31 -3.14
N CYS A 170 14.13 0.51 -3.19
CA CYS A 170 13.12 -0.52 -3.28
C CYS A 170 12.35 -0.34 -4.59
N HIS A 171 12.12 -1.45 -5.29
CA HIS A 171 10.98 -1.52 -6.21
C HIS A 171 9.80 -2.09 -5.44
N GLY A 172 8.60 -1.96 -5.96
CA GLY A 172 7.42 -2.34 -5.20
C GLY A 172 6.17 -2.50 -6.03
N TYR A 173 5.08 -2.66 -5.29
CA TYR A 173 3.72 -2.63 -5.79
C TYR A 173 2.81 -2.11 -4.68
N ILE A 174 1.58 -1.73 -5.03
CA ILE A 174 0.56 -1.28 -4.09
C ILE A 174 -0.59 -2.28 -4.08
N GLU A 175 -1.10 -2.59 -2.90
CA GLU A 175 -2.36 -3.28 -2.69
C GLU A 175 -3.41 -2.25 -2.28
N MET A 176 -4.47 -2.15 -3.06
CA MET A 176 -5.65 -1.35 -2.76
C MET A 176 -6.80 -2.30 -2.43
N ARG A 177 -7.78 -1.80 -1.68
CA ARG A 177 -8.98 -2.59 -1.40
C ARG A 177 -9.77 -2.83 -2.68
N ASN A 178 -10.42 -3.98 -2.77
CA ASN A 178 -11.45 -4.28 -3.76
C ASN A 178 -12.80 -3.59 -3.47
N SER A 179 -12.98 -3.04 -2.26
CA SER A 179 -14.10 -2.17 -1.89
C SER A 179 -13.81 -1.39 -0.60
N TYR A 180 -14.37 -0.17 -0.50
CA TYR A 180 -14.42 0.66 0.71
C TYR A 180 -15.86 0.84 1.22
N SER A 181 -16.76 -0.11 0.96
CA SER A 181 -18.18 -0.02 1.35
C SER A 181 -18.48 -0.38 2.81
N ALA A 182 -17.50 -0.92 3.54
CA ALA A 182 -17.68 -1.35 4.92
C ALA A 182 -17.85 -0.17 5.89
N THR A 183 -18.54 -0.40 7.02
CA THR A 183 -18.93 0.68 7.95
C THR A 183 -17.78 1.51 8.50
N GLN A 184 -16.57 0.93 8.60
CA GLN A 184 -15.39 1.68 9.05
C GLN A 184 -14.87 2.73 8.05
N PHE A 185 -15.35 2.72 6.81
CA PHE A 185 -14.94 3.66 5.75
C PHE A 185 -16.01 4.70 5.42
N ASN A 186 -17.16 4.65 6.10
CA ASN A 186 -18.34 5.46 5.78
C ASN A 186 -18.23 6.95 6.16
N ASP A 187 -17.13 7.37 6.78
CA ASP A 187 -16.87 8.78 7.06
C ASP A 187 -16.61 9.58 5.75
N HIS A 188 -16.23 8.88 4.68
CA HIS A 188 -15.98 9.42 3.35
C HIS A 188 -16.69 8.59 2.27
N THR A 189 -16.85 9.17 1.08
CA THR A 189 -17.29 8.40 -0.09
C THR A 189 -16.22 7.40 -0.52
N GLU A 190 -16.60 6.35 -1.25
CA GLU A 190 -15.64 5.37 -1.76
C GLU A 190 -14.56 6.02 -2.64
N LEU A 191 -14.94 7.00 -3.46
CA LEU A 191 -13.98 7.75 -4.28
C LEU A 191 -13.01 8.58 -3.43
N GLU A 192 -13.48 9.25 -2.38
CA GLU A 192 -12.60 10.02 -1.48
C GLU A 192 -11.62 9.09 -0.73
N ASN A 193 -12.09 7.93 -0.25
CA ASN A 193 -11.22 6.92 0.37
C ASN A 193 -10.15 6.43 -0.60
N ILE A 194 -10.52 6.16 -1.86
CA ILE A 194 -9.58 5.76 -2.92
C ILE A 194 -8.56 6.88 -3.18
N GLN A 195 -9.00 8.12 -3.33
CA GLN A 195 -8.12 9.26 -3.62
C GLN A 195 -7.06 9.47 -2.54
N VAL A 196 -7.48 9.51 -1.28
CA VAL A 196 -6.58 9.74 -0.15
C VAL A 196 -5.63 8.56 0.05
N THR A 197 -6.13 7.33 -0.08
CA THR A 197 -5.27 6.14 0.03
C THR A 197 -4.27 6.08 -1.13
N ALA A 198 -4.69 6.36 -2.36
CA ALA A 198 -3.84 6.29 -3.54
C ALA A 198 -2.70 7.32 -3.49
N VAL A 199 -2.99 8.56 -3.09
CA VAL A 199 -1.96 9.60 -2.96
C VAL A 199 -0.94 9.24 -1.87
N HIS A 200 -1.40 8.73 -0.73
CA HIS A 200 -0.55 8.31 0.39
C HIS A 200 0.36 7.12 0.02
N GLU A 201 -0.24 6.04 -0.48
CA GLU A 201 0.50 4.81 -0.81
C GLU A 201 1.42 5.00 -2.02
N PHE A 202 1.03 5.79 -3.02
CA PHE A 202 1.94 6.10 -4.12
C PHE A 202 3.13 6.95 -3.66
N PHE A 203 2.96 7.82 -2.66
CA PHE A 203 4.09 8.55 -2.11
C PHE A 203 5.07 7.62 -1.39
N HIS A 204 4.59 6.57 -0.70
CA HIS A 204 5.48 5.52 -0.19
C HIS A 204 6.27 4.82 -1.30
N ALA A 205 5.65 4.53 -2.44
CA ALA A 205 6.36 3.94 -3.58
C ALA A 205 7.53 4.83 -4.04
N ILE A 206 7.32 6.15 -4.12
CA ILE A 206 8.36 7.13 -4.46
C ILE A 206 9.46 7.14 -3.38
N GLN A 207 9.09 7.23 -2.10
CA GLN A 207 10.03 7.24 -0.98
C GLN A 207 10.90 5.97 -0.96
N PHE A 208 10.30 4.80 -1.17
CA PHE A 208 11.01 3.53 -1.29
C PHE A 208 11.97 3.52 -2.47
N GLY A 209 11.62 4.20 -3.57
CA GLY A 209 12.50 4.41 -4.71
C GLY A 209 13.77 5.19 -4.36
N TYR A 210 13.66 6.19 -3.51
CA TYR A 210 14.80 6.98 -3.05
C TYR A 210 15.64 6.29 -1.99
N ASN A 211 14.99 5.74 -0.95
CA ASN A 211 15.66 5.08 0.16
C ASN A 211 14.74 4.01 0.75
N CYS A 212 15.03 2.74 0.44
CA CYS A 212 14.27 1.62 0.95
C CYS A 212 14.32 1.49 2.48
N TYR A 213 15.28 2.12 3.14
CA TYR A 213 15.50 2.04 4.60
C TYR A 213 15.27 3.38 5.29
N GLU A 214 14.53 4.30 4.68
CA GLU A 214 14.17 5.56 5.31
C GLU A 214 13.34 5.33 6.60
N GLU A 215 13.49 6.25 7.54
CA GLU A 215 12.80 6.20 8.83
C GLU A 215 11.29 6.30 8.63
N PHE A 216 10.54 5.32 9.14
CA PHE A 216 9.10 5.24 8.90
C PHE A 216 8.34 6.47 9.40
N TRP A 217 8.74 7.09 10.52
CA TRP A 217 8.06 8.30 10.99
C TRP A 217 8.12 9.43 9.95
N TYR A 218 9.22 9.56 9.21
CA TYR A 218 9.39 10.58 8.17
C TYR A 218 8.58 10.20 6.93
N MET A 219 8.60 8.91 6.56
CA MET A 219 7.81 8.37 5.46
C MET A 219 6.32 8.65 5.67
N GLU A 220 5.78 8.26 6.84
CA GLU A 220 4.37 8.49 7.18
C GLU A 220 4.03 9.98 7.26
N ALA A 221 4.84 10.79 7.95
CA ALA A 221 4.54 12.21 8.10
C ALA A 221 4.47 12.95 6.76
N THR A 222 5.31 12.57 5.80
CA THR A 222 5.33 13.21 4.49
C THR A 222 4.32 12.60 3.51
N ALA A 223 3.94 11.33 3.67
CA ALA A 223 2.82 10.73 2.95
C ALA A 223 1.48 11.35 3.41
N THR A 224 1.29 11.52 4.71
CA THR A 224 0.12 12.24 5.26
C THR A 224 0.07 13.70 4.82
N TRP A 225 1.22 14.40 4.72
CA TRP A 225 1.22 15.74 4.12
C TRP A 225 0.70 15.71 2.68
N SER A 226 1.07 14.69 1.91
CA SER A 226 0.63 14.56 0.52
C SER A 226 -0.86 14.28 0.37
N GLU A 227 -1.54 13.80 1.40
CA GLU A 227 -3.01 13.62 1.41
C GLU A 227 -3.76 14.96 1.34
N ASP A 228 -3.16 16.05 1.83
CA ASP A 228 -3.79 17.36 1.99
C ASP A 228 -3.65 18.29 0.77
N GLU A 229 -2.91 17.89 -0.26
CA GLU A 229 -2.59 18.70 -1.46
C GLU A 229 -3.48 18.37 -2.67
#